data_AF-A0A7T5R067-F1
#
_entry.id   AF-A0A7T5R067-F1
#
_cell.length_a   1.000
_cell.length_b   1.000
_cell.length_c   1.000
_cell.angle_alpha   90.00
_cell.angle_beta   90.00
_cell.angle_gamma   90.00
#
_symmetry.space_group_name_H-M   'P 1'
#
loop_
_entity.id
_entity.type
_entity.pdbx_description
1 polymer ?
#
loop_
_entity_poly.entity_id
_entity_poly.type
_entity_poly.pdbx_seq_one_letter_code
_entity_poly.pdbx_strand_id
1 'polypeptide(L)'
;MKIKDVIKHLRKKVDLLKIIGRVVELKKRGKYYMGLCPFHAESKPSFVVSDNGFFKCYGCGAFGDGFTFLEKHTKQSFVNIVKTLAHEYGVQLAIGENRKFESETLEINNNKMQICFKENMQSKPLDYLVNERRYPISLIRKFGIGYGGNSALFKNRITFPIRDQRGFLVAFGGRSILNQLGPKYINSSSNHFYDKSKILYGLYESIPMIKKNKMAVLVEGYFDVIALRSMFIPAISSCGIGFSKDHADLLWNYTDKVILCLDQDISGQKAYEKNLLILIARGFTVYVAKLERKDPDEMWQEKRYEELKMSVLNASDALIYQIQKTLLEGCGGVNFRICAIRNLLKFIRAIKDPFILEKYLSIASDILQESKENLVQLLKEGFKQKDDFIVRADKWTDAEKLLLQVAILYPELIRERHEVLDVKVNSELSETLVAICSKRDLLNIETKQYSDLAMATSQLWDQDYHEISYEFAQEIIEDWIMKGKKKGYRDTYVEIQKGIYEATKEKNLEKVLKHLKIQNNLILSQAAIEKAKLLEQEQEFERRFRMNNNYHVDGLCSENDECNYEYDEYVNFEFHEK
;
A
#
# COMPACT_ATOMS: atom_id res chain seq x y z
N MET A 1 -41.41 -20.98 16.75
CA MET A 1 -41.05 -20.53 18.13
C MET A 1 -39.89 -19.54 18.03
N LYS A 2 -39.79 -18.56 18.95
CA LYS A 2 -38.58 -17.72 19.02
C LYS A 2 -37.37 -18.60 19.29
N ILE A 3 -36.22 -18.30 18.70
CA ILE A 3 -35.04 -19.19 18.84
C ILE A 3 -34.55 -19.32 20.30
N LYS A 4 -34.77 -18.32 21.17
CA LYS A 4 -34.52 -18.46 22.62
C LYS A 4 -35.40 -19.55 23.25
N ASP A 5 -36.64 -19.67 22.80
CA ASP A 5 -37.57 -20.72 23.22
C ASP A 5 -37.20 -22.06 22.58
N VAL A 6 -36.72 -22.05 21.32
CA VAL A 6 -36.17 -23.25 20.64
C VAL A 6 -34.95 -23.79 21.38
N ILE A 7 -33.99 -22.94 21.77
CA ILE A 7 -32.81 -23.35 22.53
C ILE A 7 -33.21 -23.89 23.90
N LYS A 8 -34.14 -23.22 24.61
CA LYS A 8 -34.66 -23.70 25.89
C LYS A 8 -35.38 -25.05 25.75
N HIS A 9 -36.10 -25.24 24.63
CA HIS A 9 -36.79 -26.48 24.32
C HIS A 9 -35.83 -27.61 23.92
N LEU A 10 -34.84 -27.31 23.10
CA LEU A 10 -33.78 -28.24 22.72
C LEU A 10 -32.95 -28.64 23.94
N ARG A 11 -32.58 -27.72 24.83
CA ARG A 11 -31.90 -28.05 26.10
C ARG A 11 -32.71 -28.99 27.01
N LYS A 12 -34.02 -29.05 26.85
CA LYS A 12 -34.90 -29.97 27.58
C LYS A 12 -35.12 -31.30 26.84
N LYS A 13 -35.08 -31.30 25.51
CA LYS A 13 -35.34 -32.47 24.66
C LYS A 13 -34.08 -33.24 24.26
N VAL A 14 -32.96 -32.57 24.14
CA VAL A 14 -31.69 -33.12 23.67
C VAL A 14 -30.86 -33.56 24.87
N ASP A 15 -30.52 -34.82 24.88
CA ASP A 15 -29.55 -35.39 25.83
C ASP A 15 -28.13 -35.01 25.37
N LEU A 16 -27.57 -33.99 26.00
CA LEU A 16 -26.26 -33.44 25.63
C LEU A 16 -25.11 -34.42 25.85
N LEU A 17 -25.24 -35.34 26.82
CA LEU A 17 -24.28 -36.42 27.01
C LEU A 17 -24.29 -37.37 25.80
N LYS A 18 -25.48 -37.74 25.32
CA LYS A 18 -25.61 -38.57 24.10
C LYS A 18 -25.09 -37.87 22.86
N ILE A 19 -25.27 -36.56 22.73
CA ILE A 19 -24.70 -35.79 21.60
C ILE A 19 -23.18 -35.92 21.56
N ILE A 20 -22.51 -35.78 22.70
CA ILE A 20 -21.06 -35.93 22.80
C ILE A 20 -20.66 -37.39 22.55
N GLY A 21 -21.44 -38.34 23.08
CA GLY A 21 -21.25 -39.79 22.90
C GLY A 21 -21.39 -40.29 21.46
N ARG A 22 -21.92 -39.49 20.52
CA ARG A 22 -21.93 -39.82 19.08
C ARG A 22 -20.54 -39.74 18.44
N VAL A 23 -19.64 -38.95 19.05
CA VAL A 23 -18.33 -38.62 18.48
C VAL A 23 -17.21 -39.20 19.35
N VAL A 24 -17.39 -39.23 20.67
CA VAL A 24 -16.39 -39.71 21.62
C VAL A 24 -16.89 -40.98 22.28
N GLU A 25 -16.08 -42.04 22.25
CA GLU A 25 -16.36 -43.24 23.04
C GLU A 25 -16.14 -42.93 24.53
N LEU A 26 -17.23 -42.88 25.30
CA LEU A 26 -17.25 -42.47 26.70
C LEU A 26 -17.46 -43.66 27.62
N LYS A 27 -16.58 -43.84 28.62
CA LYS A 27 -16.69 -44.87 29.67
C LYS A 27 -17.05 -44.22 31.01
N LYS A 28 -18.05 -44.78 31.69
CA LYS A 28 -18.52 -44.25 32.98
C LYS A 28 -17.48 -44.51 34.08
N ARG A 29 -17.13 -43.49 34.85
CA ARG A 29 -16.27 -43.55 36.03
C ARG A 29 -16.86 -42.67 37.14
N GLY A 30 -17.51 -43.31 38.12
CA GLY A 30 -18.21 -42.61 39.19
C GLY A 30 -19.37 -41.76 38.66
N LYS A 31 -19.36 -40.47 38.99
CA LYS A 31 -20.37 -39.47 38.55
C LYS A 31 -20.11 -38.89 37.15
N TYR A 32 -18.98 -39.24 36.51
CA TYR A 32 -18.56 -38.68 35.24
C TYR A 32 -18.36 -39.78 34.18
N TYR A 33 -18.18 -39.33 32.95
CA TYR A 33 -17.83 -40.11 31.79
C TYR A 33 -16.47 -39.65 31.26
N MET A 34 -15.60 -40.57 30.87
CA MET A 34 -14.25 -40.24 30.39
C MET A 34 -13.98 -40.88 29.03
N GLY A 35 -13.25 -40.17 28.16
CA GLY A 35 -12.83 -40.62 26.84
C GLY A 35 -11.58 -39.89 26.35
N LEU A 36 -11.15 -40.21 25.13
CA LEU A 36 -10.08 -39.47 24.44
C LEU A 36 -10.67 -38.17 23.86
N CYS A 37 -9.91 -37.08 23.96
CA CYS A 37 -10.32 -35.79 23.47
C CYS A 37 -10.32 -35.75 21.94
N PRO A 38 -11.40 -35.30 21.28
CA PRO A 38 -11.43 -35.18 19.81
C PRO A 38 -10.74 -33.92 19.30
N PHE A 39 -10.37 -32.99 20.20
CA PHE A 39 -9.77 -31.69 19.84
C PHE A 39 -8.24 -31.66 19.84
N HIS A 40 -7.59 -32.70 20.37
CA HIS A 40 -6.13 -32.82 20.37
C HIS A 40 -5.73 -34.29 20.44
N ALA A 41 -4.57 -34.63 19.89
CA ALA A 41 -4.08 -36.00 19.89
C ALA A 41 -3.54 -36.40 21.27
N GLU A 42 -4.05 -37.50 21.82
CA GLU A 42 -3.58 -38.06 23.10
C GLU A 42 -3.77 -39.58 23.14
N SER A 43 -2.99 -40.26 23.99
CA SER A 43 -3.07 -41.72 24.22
C SER A 43 -3.71 -42.10 25.56
N LYS A 44 -3.90 -41.12 26.47
CA LYS A 44 -4.55 -41.31 27.77
C LYS A 44 -5.82 -40.47 27.84
N PRO A 45 -6.96 -41.00 28.33
CA PRO A 45 -8.21 -40.23 28.41
C PRO A 45 -8.08 -38.99 29.30
N SER A 46 -8.19 -37.79 28.73
CA SER A 46 -8.27 -36.53 29.49
C SER A 46 -9.59 -35.77 29.30
N PHE A 47 -10.49 -36.30 28.46
CA PHE A 47 -11.79 -35.71 28.17
C PHE A 47 -12.86 -36.22 29.13
N VAL A 48 -13.38 -35.34 29.98
CA VAL A 48 -14.36 -35.65 31.03
C VAL A 48 -15.69 -35.01 30.68
N VAL A 49 -16.78 -35.76 30.79
CA VAL A 49 -18.16 -35.32 30.56
C VAL A 49 -19.02 -35.63 31.77
N SER A 50 -19.85 -34.69 32.18
CA SER A 50 -20.84 -34.85 33.25
C SER A 50 -22.16 -35.41 32.72
N ASP A 51 -22.99 -35.90 33.63
CA ASP A 51 -24.33 -36.44 33.32
C ASP A 51 -25.26 -35.41 32.65
N ASN A 52 -25.13 -34.14 33.01
CA ASN A 52 -25.84 -33.03 32.37
C ASN A 52 -25.20 -32.54 31.05
N GLY A 53 -24.17 -33.24 30.55
CA GLY A 53 -23.58 -33.02 29.24
C GLY A 53 -22.66 -31.80 29.12
N PHE A 54 -22.08 -31.34 30.22
CA PHE A 54 -20.92 -30.45 30.19
C PHE A 54 -19.63 -31.25 30.10
N PHE A 55 -18.72 -30.83 29.22
CA PHE A 55 -17.42 -31.44 29.06
C PHE A 55 -16.27 -30.50 29.46
N LYS A 56 -15.16 -31.12 29.89
CA LYS A 56 -13.88 -30.47 30.09
C LYS A 56 -12.76 -31.43 29.71
N CYS A 57 -11.82 -30.95 28.91
CA CYS A 57 -10.58 -31.64 28.58
C CYS A 57 -9.46 -31.10 29.47
N TYR A 58 -8.81 -31.98 30.23
CA TYR A 58 -7.67 -31.59 31.07
C TYR A 58 -6.34 -31.51 30.31
N GLY A 59 -6.24 -32.12 29.12
CA GLY A 59 -5.09 -31.98 28.22
C GLY A 59 -5.03 -30.61 27.52
N CYS A 60 -5.99 -30.32 26.63
CA CYS A 60 -5.98 -29.09 25.83
C CYS A 60 -6.77 -27.91 26.41
N GLY A 61 -7.43 -28.08 27.57
CA GLY A 61 -8.21 -27.03 28.22
C GLY A 61 -9.58 -26.73 27.59
N ALA A 62 -10.00 -27.47 26.55
CA ALA A 62 -11.31 -27.29 25.95
C ALA A 62 -12.45 -27.57 26.95
N PHE A 63 -13.47 -26.72 26.99
CA PHE A 63 -14.63 -26.88 27.87
C PHE A 63 -15.91 -26.35 27.21
N GLY A 64 -17.07 -26.81 27.67
CA GLY A 64 -18.38 -26.34 27.19
C GLY A 64 -19.52 -27.31 27.45
N ASP A 65 -20.70 -27.00 26.91
CA ASP A 65 -21.85 -27.91 26.83
C ASP A 65 -21.88 -28.70 25.52
N GLY A 66 -22.83 -29.62 25.35
CA GLY A 66 -22.97 -30.40 24.12
C GLY A 66 -23.15 -29.58 22.83
N PHE A 67 -23.67 -28.34 22.91
CA PHE A 67 -23.71 -27.45 21.74
C PHE A 67 -22.34 -26.88 21.42
N THR A 68 -21.62 -26.42 22.45
CA THR A 68 -20.24 -25.94 22.33
C THR A 68 -19.31 -27.04 21.79
N PHE A 69 -19.55 -28.29 22.17
CA PHE A 69 -18.85 -29.46 21.65
C PHE A 69 -19.03 -29.58 20.13
N LEU A 70 -20.27 -29.51 19.65
CA LEU A 70 -20.58 -29.56 18.22
C LEU A 70 -19.96 -28.40 17.46
N GLU A 71 -19.95 -27.18 18.00
CA GLU A 71 -19.30 -26.02 17.37
C GLU A 71 -17.81 -26.28 17.15
N LYS A 72 -17.13 -26.75 18.19
CA LYS A 72 -15.69 -27.02 18.15
C LYS A 72 -15.36 -28.20 17.23
N HIS A 73 -16.18 -29.26 17.23
CA HIS A 73 -15.93 -30.46 16.44
C HIS A 73 -16.26 -30.27 14.95
N THR A 74 -17.41 -29.68 14.65
CA THR A 74 -17.90 -29.52 13.25
C THR A 74 -17.39 -28.25 12.58
N LYS A 75 -16.83 -27.31 13.35
CA LYS A 75 -16.47 -25.95 12.91
C LYS A 75 -17.65 -25.17 12.30
N GLN A 76 -18.88 -25.59 12.60
CA GLN A 76 -20.10 -24.87 12.21
C GLN A 76 -20.46 -23.81 13.24
N SER A 77 -21.16 -22.76 12.81
CA SER A 77 -21.68 -21.74 13.73
C SER A 77 -22.75 -22.32 14.65
N PHE A 78 -22.83 -21.81 15.88
CA PHE A 78 -23.89 -22.15 16.85
C PHE A 78 -25.30 -22.21 16.24
N VAL A 79 -25.62 -21.26 15.37
CA VAL A 79 -26.93 -21.16 14.73
C VAL A 79 -27.19 -22.32 13.76
N ASN A 80 -26.19 -22.74 12.99
CA ASN A 80 -26.34 -23.90 12.12
C ASN A 80 -26.51 -25.19 12.93
N ILE A 81 -25.81 -25.31 14.06
CA ILE A 81 -25.99 -26.44 14.98
C ILE A 81 -27.39 -26.46 15.58
N VAL A 82 -27.89 -25.31 16.03
CA VAL A 82 -29.26 -25.20 16.56
C VAL A 82 -30.30 -25.53 15.48
N LYS A 83 -30.08 -25.15 14.22
CA LYS A 83 -30.95 -25.52 13.09
C LYS A 83 -30.94 -27.02 12.82
N THR A 84 -29.76 -27.63 12.74
CA THR A 84 -29.60 -29.06 12.51
C THR A 84 -30.29 -29.86 13.61
N LEU A 85 -30.07 -29.49 14.88
CA LEU A 85 -30.73 -30.13 16.02
C LEU A 85 -32.23 -29.82 16.07
N ALA A 86 -32.67 -28.61 15.72
CA ALA A 86 -34.09 -28.29 15.63
C ALA A 86 -34.79 -29.13 14.56
N HIS A 87 -34.17 -29.31 13.39
CA HIS A 87 -34.69 -30.19 12.34
C HIS A 87 -34.71 -31.66 12.79
N GLU A 88 -33.60 -32.15 13.37
CA GLU A 88 -33.47 -33.53 13.87
C GLU A 88 -34.51 -33.86 14.95
N TYR A 89 -34.81 -32.91 15.84
CA TYR A 89 -35.76 -33.09 16.96
C TYR A 89 -37.16 -32.51 16.69
N GLY A 90 -37.47 -32.17 15.43
CA GLY A 90 -38.80 -31.74 15.00
C GLY A 90 -39.29 -30.41 15.60
N VAL A 91 -38.39 -29.46 15.86
CA VAL A 91 -38.70 -28.13 16.42
C VAL A 91 -38.74 -27.09 15.30
N GLN A 92 -39.91 -26.50 15.03
CA GLN A 92 -40.09 -25.52 13.95
C GLN A 92 -39.50 -24.13 14.28
N LEU A 93 -38.58 -23.66 13.43
CA LEU A 93 -37.94 -22.34 13.44
C LEU A 93 -38.62 -21.39 12.42
N ALA A 94 -38.93 -20.15 12.83
CA ALA A 94 -39.45 -19.14 11.91
C ALA A 94 -38.32 -18.53 11.07
N ILE A 95 -38.41 -18.65 9.74
CA ILE A 95 -37.34 -18.35 8.76
C ILE A 95 -36.94 -16.85 8.74
N GLY A 96 -37.78 -15.94 9.25
CA GLY A 96 -37.48 -14.50 9.39
C GLY A 96 -36.77 -14.08 10.68
N GLU A 97 -36.82 -14.90 11.74
CA GLU A 97 -36.21 -14.56 13.04
C GLU A 97 -34.71 -14.87 13.08
N ASN A 98 -34.20 -15.68 12.15
CA ASN A 98 -32.79 -16.10 12.14
C ASN A 98 -31.83 -14.92 11.90
N ARG A 99 -32.16 -14.03 10.96
CA ARG A 99 -31.35 -12.82 10.68
C ARG A 99 -31.41 -11.80 11.82
N LYS A 100 -32.61 -11.60 12.41
CA LYS A 100 -32.79 -10.73 13.58
C LYS A 100 -32.03 -11.24 14.80
N PHE A 101 -32.05 -12.55 15.07
CA PHE A 101 -31.34 -13.13 16.20
C PHE A 101 -29.82 -13.12 16.03
N GLU A 102 -29.31 -13.42 14.84
CA GLU A 102 -27.87 -13.34 14.58
C GLU A 102 -27.38 -11.89 14.70
N SER A 103 -28.15 -10.90 14.23
CA SER A 103 -27.83 -9.48 14.47
C SER A 103 -27.89 -9.11 15.95
N GLU A 104 -28.94 -9.52 16.68
CA GLU A 104 -29.07 -9.24 18.12
C GLU A 104 -27.95 -9.90 18.94
N THR A 105 -27.58 -11.14 18.60
CA THR A 105 -26.52 -11.88 19.30
C THR A 105 -25.14 -11.28 19.00
N LEU A 106 -24.87 -10.94 17.74
CA LEU A 106 -23.65 -10.25 17.36
C LEU A 106 -23.55 -8.89 18.07
N GLU A 107 -24.63 -8.12 18.06
CA GLU A 107 -24.69 -6.83 18.72
C GLU A 107 -24.46 -6.96 20.24
N ILE A 108 -25.11 -7.92 20.90
CA ILE A 108 -24.89 -8.19 22.34
C ILE A 108 -23.43 -8.55 22.61
N ASN A 109 -22.84 -9.44 21.79
CA ASN A 109 -21.45 -9.87 21.97
C ASN A 109 -20.48 -8.70 21.74
N ASN A 110 -20.71 -7.91 20.69
CA ASN A 110 -19.91 -6.73 20.43
C ASN A 110 -20.06 -5.68 21.54
N ASN A 111 -21.26 -5.46 22.06
CA ASN A 111 -21.48 -4.54 23.18
C ASN A 111 -20.76 -5.01 24.44
N LYS A 112 -20.79 -6.31 24.75
CA LYS A 112 -20.00 -6.89 25.86
C LYS A 112 -18.51 -6.68 25.65
N MET A 113 -17.99 -6.92 24.44
CA MET A 113 -16.58 -6.66 24.13
C MET A 113 -16.25 -5.17 24.26
N GLN A 114 -17.12 -4.28 23.80
CA GLN A 114 -16.90 -2.84 23.91
C GLN A 114 -16.82 -2.39 25.37
N ILE A 115 -17.68 -2.91 26.25
CA ILE A 115 -17.64 -2.63 27.68
C ILE A 115 -16.28 -3.05 28.23
N CYS A 116 -15.85 -4.30 27.98
CA CYS A 116 -14.54 -4.79 28.40
C CYS A 116 -13.39 -3.93 27.86
N PHE A 117 -13.43 -3.53 26.59
CA PHE A 117 -12.39 -2.69 26.00
C PHE A 117 -12.35 -1.30 26.62
N LYS A 118 -13.50 -0.72 26.97
CA LYS A 118 -13.57 0.55 27.69
C LYS A 118 -13.03 0.41 29.11
N GLU A 119 -13.31 -0.68 29.80
CA GLU A 119 -12.79 -0.95 31.16
C GLU A 119 -11.27 -1.15 31.16
N ASN A 120 -10.73 -1.77 30.11
CA ASN A 120 -9.29 -1.94 29.89
C ASN A 120 -8.57 -0.63 29.53
N MET A 121 -9.32 0.45 29.26
CA MET A 121 -8.78 1.75 28.87
C MET A 121 -8.25 2.50 30.09
N GLN A 122 -7.16 2.00 30.68
CA GLN A 122 -6.56 2.52 31.92
C GLN A 122 -5.10 2.90 31.71
N SER A 123 -4.62 3.91 32.43
CA SER A 123 -3.20 4.33 32.44
C SER A 123 -2.66 4.62 31.02
N LYS A 124 -1.74 3.79 30.51
CA LYS A 124 -0.94 4.00 29.29
C LYS A 124 -1.76 4.14 27.99
N PRO A 125 -2.68 3.23 27.61
CA PRO A 125 -3.53 3.40 26.43
C PRO A 125 -4.34 4.70 26.39
N LEU A 126 -4.82 5.16 27.54
CA LEU A 126 -5.56 6.41 27.64
C LEU A 126 -4.62 7.62 27.55
N ASP A 127 -3.49 7.56 28.25
CA ASP A 127 -2.42 8.56 28.20
C ASP A 127 -1.92 8.76 26.75
N TYR A 128 -1.71 7.67 26.01
CA TYR A 128 -1.39 7.69 24.59
C TYR A 128 -2.40 8.48 23.76
N LEU A 129 -3.70 8.29 23.97
CA LEU A 129 -4.71 9.02 23.19
C LEU A 129 -4.90 10.48 23.62
N VAL A 130 -4.85 10.74 24.93
CA VAL A 130 -5.20 12.06 25.48
C VAL A 130 -3.99 12.98 25.54
N ASN A 131 -2.82 12.47 25.95
CA ASN A 131 -1.64 13.28 26.20
C ASN A 131 -0.65 13.23 25.04
N GLU A 132 -0.34 12.03 24.51
CA GLU A 132 0.57 11.92 23.35
C GLU A 132 -0.13 12.37 22.06
N ARG A 133 -1.31 11.79 21.75
CA ARG A 133 -2.09 12.12 20.54
C ARG A 133 -2.99 13.35 20.68
N ARG A 134 -3.17 13.87 21.90
CA ARG A 134 -3.90 15.11 22.18
C ARG A 134 -5.38 15.10 21.80
N TYR A 135 -6.04 13.94 21.80
CA TYR A 135 -7.47 13.88 21.47
C TYR A 135 -8.35 14.22 22.68
N PRO A 136 -9.47 14.94 22.47
CA PRO A 136 -10.43 15.22 23.53
C PRO A 136 -11.00 13.93 24.13
N ILE A 137 -10.92 13.80 25.46
CA ILE A 137 -11.46 12.64 26.17
C ILE A 137 -12.98 12.44 25.92
N SER A 138 -13.72 13.53 25.73
CA SER A 138 -15.13 13.50 25.36
C SER A 138 -15.36 12.79 24.02
N LEU A 139 -14.45 12.96 23.06
CA LEU A 139 -14.52 12.35 21.75
C LEU A 139 -14.17 10.85 21.80
N ILE A 140 -13.11 10.50 22.56
CA ILE A 140 -12.74 9.10 22.84
C ILE A 140 -13.94 8.35 23.41
N ARG A 141 -14.61 8.94 24.42
CA ARG A 141 -15.83 8.37 25.04
C ARG A 141 -17.00 8.28 24.05
N LYS A 142 -17.22 9.32 23.25
CA LYS A 142 -18.31 9.38 22.25
C LYS A 142 -18.18 8.29 21.18
N PHE A 143 -16.99 8.14 20.60
CA PHE A 143 -16.72 7.05 19.64
C PHE A 143 -16.67 5.68 20.33
N GLY A 144 -16.42 5.67 21.63
CA GLY A 144 -16.34 4.47 22.45
C GLY A 144 -15.04 3.71 22.25
N ILE A 145 -13.97 4.43 21.90
CA ILE A 145 -12.63 3.89 21.71
C ILE A 145 -12.18 3.24 23.02
N GLY A 146 -11.61 2.04 22.93
CA GLY A 146 -11.15 1.26 24.08
C GLY A 146 -9.83 0.56 23.82
N TYR A 147 -9.43 -0.33 24.71
CA TYR A 147 -8.19 -1.10 24.61
C TYR A 147 -8.47 -2.61 24.65
N GLY A 148 -7.93 -3.34 23.67
CA GLY A 148 -8.21 -4.77 23.51
C GLY A 148 -7.60 -5.65 24.59
N GLY A 149 -6.61 -5.16 25.36
CA GLY A 149 -5.98 -5.91 26.44
C GLY A 149 -5.45 -7.27 25.98
N ASN A 150 -5.94 -8.35 26.58
CA ASN A 150 -5.61 -9.74 26.23
C ASN A 150 -6.58 -10.39 25.22
N SER A 151 -7.46 -9.62 24.58
CA SER A 151 -8.35 -10.13 23.53
C SER A 151 -7.55 -10.85 22.45
N ALA A 152 -7.99 -12.03 22.03
CA ALA A 152 -7.27 -12.83 21.03
C ALA A 152 -6.96 -12.06 19.73
N LEU A 153 -7.97 -11.39 19.15
CA LEU A 153 -7.79 -10.59 17.93
C LEU A 153 -7.13 -9.22 18.21
N PHE A 154 -7.61 -8.50 19.24
CA PHE A 154 -7.22 -7.11 19.52
C PHE A 154 -6.15 -6.97 20.61
N LYS A 155 -5.31 -8.00 20.81
CA LYS A 155 -4.30 -8.00 21.86
C LYS A 155 -3.40 -6.78 21.74
N ASN A 156 -3.24 -6.02 22.82
CA ASN A 156 -2.43 -4.81 22.88
C ASN A 156 -2.76 -3.73 21.82
N ARG A 157 -4.04 -3.59 21.45
CA ARG A 157 -4.47 -2.61 20.43
C ARG A 157 -5.45 -1.59 20.98
N ILE A 158 -5.33 -0.33 20.55
CA ILE A 158 -6.46 0.60 20.60
C ILE A 158 -7.54 0.07 19.66
N THR A 159 -8.76 0.00 20.17
CA THR A 159 -9.91 -0.54 19.45
C THR A 159 -10.86 0.58 19.05
N PHE A 160 -11.29 0.55 17.80
CA PHE A 160 -12.22 1.50 17.19
C PHE A 160 -13.53 0.77 16.94
N PRO A 161 -14.58 1.00 17.73
CA PRO A 161 -15.88 0.39 17.50
C PRO A 161 -16.47 0.88 16.17
N ILE A 162 -16.91 -0.05 15.32
CA ILE A 162 -17.47 0.24 13.99
C ILE A 162 -18.98 0.02 14.05
N ARG A 163 -19.72 1.10 13.82
CA ARG A 163 -21.19 1.10 13.81
C ARG A 163 -21.73 1.16 12.39
N ASP A 164 -22.89 0.53 12.18
CA ASP A 164 -23.67 0.76 10.96
C ASP A 164 -24.38 2.13 11.01
N GLN A 165 -25.06 2.51 9.93
CA GLN A 165 -25.75 3.79 9.81
C GLN A 165 -26.93 3.98 10.80
N ARG A 166 -27.38 2.90 11.46
CA ARG A 166 -28.42 2.92 12.49
C ARG A 166 -27.83 3.01 13.89
N GLY A 167 -26.50 2.88 14.03
CA GLY A 167 -25.78 2.93 15.29
C GLY A 167 -25.48 1.56 15.90
N PHE A 168 -25.85 0.46 15.24
CA PHE A 168 -25.57 -0.88 15.73
C PHE A 168 -24.09 -1.19 15.64
N LEU A 169 -23.51 -1.69 16.72
CA LEU A 169 -22.10 -2.05 16.77
C LEU A 169 -21.86 -3.40 16.06
N VAL A 170 -21.27 -3.35 14.87
CA VAL A 170 -21.13 -4.53 13.98
C VAL A 170 -19.72 -5.12 13.96
N ALA A 171 -18.70 -4.32 14.27
CA ALA A 171 -17.31 -4.74 14.21
C ALA A 171 -16.39 -3.83 15.03
N PHE A 172 -15.09 -4.15 15.01
CA PHE A 172 -14.03 -3.32 15.58
C PHE A 172 -12.85 -3.21 14.61
N GLY A 173 -12.25 -2.03 14.58
CA GLY A 173 -10.89 -1.82 14.11
C GLY A 173 -9.90 -1.87 15.28
N GLY A 174 -8.63 -2.15 15.00
CA GLY A 174 -7.59 -2.37 15.98
C GLY A 174 -6.24 -1.81 15.53
N ARG A 175 -5.67 -0.91 16.31
CA ARG A 175 -4.36 -0.26 16.06
C ARG A 175 -3.35 -0.72 17.10
N SER A 176 -2.21 -1.24 16.67
CA SER A 176 -1.12 -1.57 17.62
C SER A 176 -0.53 -0.30 18.24
N ILE A 177 -0.35 -0.33 19.57
CA ILE A 177 0.39 0.70 20.32
C ILE A 177 1.83 0.30 20.63
N LEU A 178 2.17 -0.98 20.48
CA LEU A 178 3.52 -1.48 20.67
C LEU A 178 4.16 -1.76 19.30
N ASN A 179 5.46 -1.50 19.16
CA ASN A 179 6.29 -1.98 18.05
C ASN A 179 6.46 -3.50 18.17
N GLN A 180 5.38 -4.25 17.94
CA GLN A 180 5.35 -5.71 17.93
C GLN A 180 5.34 -6.24 16.49
N LEU A 181 5.85 -7.45 16.31
CA LEU A 181 5.75 -8.23 15.07
C LEU A 181 4.26 -8.43 14.73
N GLY A 182 3.77 -7.74 13.69
CA GLY A 182 2.40 -7.86 13.21
C GLY A 182 1.88 -6.59 12.51
N PRO A 183 0.68 -6.65 11.91
CA PRO A 183 0.15 -5.54 11.13
C PRO A 183 -0.16 -4.31 12.01
N LYS A 184 0.16 -3.11 11.48
CA LYS A 184 -0.13 -1.80 12.11
C LYS A 184 -1.62 -1.68 12.49
N TYR A 185 -2.49 -2.08 11.57
CA TYR A 185 -3.94 -2.04 11.70
C TYR A 185 -4.56 -3.41 11.40
N ILE A 186 -5.63 -3.75 12.11
CA ILE A 186 -6.47 -4.92 11.84
C ILE A 186 -7.94 -4.53 11.96
N ASN A 187 -8.82 -5.24 11.26
CA ASN A 187 -10.26 -5.10 11.43
C ASN A 187 -10.85 -6.49 11.71
N SER A 188 -12.00 -6.54 12.39
CA SER A 188 -12.82 -7.75 12.45
C SER A 188 -12.97 -8.36 11.05
N SER A 189 -13.03 -9.69 10.98
CA SER A 189 -13.29 -10.37 9.72
C SER A 189 -14.67 -10.00 9.19
N SER A 190 -14.77 -9.83 7.87
CA SER A 190 -16.05 -9.58 7.21
C SER A 190 -17.01 -10.74 7.49
N ASN A 191 -18.28 -10.41 7.67
CA ASN A 191 -19.35 -11.38 7.91
C ASN A 191 -20.67 -10.81 7.38
N HIS A 192 -21.78 -11.54 7.56
CA HIS A 192 -23.09 -11.13 7.03
C HIS A 192 -23.57 -9.75 7.54
N PHE A 193 -23.12 -9.31 8.72
CA PHE A 193 -23.49 -8.04 9.35
C PHE A 193 -22.42 -6.96 9.24
N TYR A 194 -21.19 -7.35 8.90
CA TYR A 194 -20.07 -6.45 8.70
C TYR A 194 -19.45 -6.71 7.33
N ASP A 195 -19.91 -5.96 6.35
CA ASP A 195 -19.31 -5.88 5.03
C ASP A 195 -18.51 -4.57 4.93
N LYS A 196 -17.18 -4.71 4.92
CA LYS A 196 -16.23 -3.58 4.84
C LYS A 196 -16.45 -2.69 3.63
N SER A 197 -17.11 -3.20 2.58
CA SER A 197 -17.41 -2.46 1.35
C SER A 197 -18.70 -1.65 1.44
N LYS A 198 -19.47 -1.80 2.51
CA LYS A 198 -20.78 -1.15 2.69
C LYS A 198 -20.85 -0.31 3.95
N ILE A 199 -19.75 -0.16 4.68
CA ILE A 199 -19.73 0.46 6.00
C ILE A 199 -18.59 1.46 6.06
N LEU A 200 -18.96 2.67 6.48
CA LEU A 200 -18.05 3.78 6.69
C LEU A 200 -17.89 4.04 8.19
N TYR A 201 -16.66 3.97 8.68
CA TYR A 201 -16.35 4.33 10.06
C TYR A 201 -16.65 5.81 10.30
N GLY A 202 -17.22 6.11 11.47
CA GLY A 202 -17.60 7.47 11.86
C GLY A 202 -18.87 8.00 11.19
N LEU A 203 -19.50 7.26 10.25
CA LEU A 203 -20.70 7.74 9.57
C LEU A 203 -21.83 8.01 10.55
N TYR A 204 -22.16 7.06 11.43
CA TYR A 204 -23.21 7.22 12.43
C TYR A 204 -22.99 8.46 13.30
N GLU A 205 -21.76 8.65 13.80
CA GLU A 205 -21.37 9.78 14.64
C GLU A 205 -21.34 11.13 13.88
N SER A 206 -21.23 11.08 12.55
CA SER A 206 -21.17 12.24 11.65
C SER A 206 -22.51 12.60 11.02
N ILE A 207 -23.51 11.70 10.96
CA ILE A 207 -24.83 11.94 10.33
C ILE A 207 -25.46 13.29 10.73
N PRO A 208 -25.56 13.66 12.03
CA PRO A 208 -26.18 14.93 12.42
C PRO A 208 -25.47 16.14 11.78
N MET A 209 -24.15 16.06 11.65
CA MET A 209 -23.32 17.14 11.11
C MET A 209 -23.27 17.14 9.60
N ILE A 210 -23.27 15.96 8.96
CA ILE A 210 -23.43 15.84 7.51
C ILE A 210 -24.76 16.45 7.09
N LYS A 211 -25.85 16.16 7.81
CA LYS A 211 -27.18 16.73 7.51
C LYS A 211 -27.22 18.25 7.69
N LYS A 212 -26.56 18.77 8.74
CA LYS A 212 -26.49 20.21 9.04
C LYS A 212 -25.65 20.96 8.00
N ASN A 213 -24.46 20.44 7.68
CA ASN A 213 -23.48 21.10 6.82
C ASN A 213 -23.65 20.74 5.34
N LYS A 214 -24.50 19.76 5.02
CA LYS A 214 -24.72 19.21 3.67
C LYS A 214 -23.41 18.78 3.01
N MET A 215 -22.55 18.12 3.78
CA MET A 215 -21.20 17.75 3.36
C MET A 215 -20.60 16.68 4.28
N ALA A 216 -19.83 15.76 3.70
CA ALA A 216 -18.96 14.84 4.43
C ALA A 216 -17.50 15.04 4.04
N VAL A 217 -16.57 14.71 4.95
CA VAL A 217 -15.13 14.69 4.66
C VAL A 217 -14.63 13.24 4.69
N LEU A 218 -14.12 12.75 3.58
CA LEU A 218 -13.60 11.39 3.44
C LEU A 218 -12.07 11.38 3.66
N VAL A 219 -11.63 10.63 4.66
CA VAL A 219 -10.23 10.42 5.03
C VAL A 219 -9.85 8.94 4.98
N GLU A 220 -8.57 8.61 5.12
CA GLU A 220 -8.07 7.22 4.99
C GLU A 220 -8.24 6.38 6.26
N GLY A 221 -7.93 6.92 7.43
CA GLY A 221 -7.81 6.17 8.66
C GLY A 221 -8.84 6.48 9.73
N TYR A 222 -8.76 5.72 10.83
CA TYR A 222 -9.59 5.97 12.01
C TYR A 222 -9.13 7.20 12.79
N PHE A 223 -7.82 7.41 12.88
CA PHE A 223 -7.26 8.56 13.60
C PHE A 223 -7.54 9.87 12.88
N ASP A 224 -7.48 9.90 11.55
CA ASP A 224 -7.83 11.09 10.76
C ASP A 224 -9.28 11.52 11.00
N VAL A 225 -10.18 10.54 11.14
CA VAL A 225 -11.56 10.81 11.57
C VAL A 225 -11.56 11.46 12.95
N ILE A 226 -10.87 10.90 13.94
CA ILE A 226 -10.84 11.48 15.29
C ILE A 226 -10.22 12.89 15.30
N ALA A 227 -9.14 13.13 14.56
CA ALA A 227 -8.50 14.43 14.41
C ALA A 227 -9.48 15.49 13.88
N LEU A 228 -10.13 15.23 12.74
CA LEU A 228 -11.09 16.17 12.16
C LEU A 228 -12.35 16.32 13.03
N ARG A 229 -12.83 15.25 13.66
CA ARG A 229 -13.99 15.29 14.57
C ARG A 229 -13.70 16.10 15.82
N SER A 230 -12.44 16.21 16.25
CA SER A 230 -12.01 17.07 17.36
C SER A 230 -12.24 18.56 17.07
N MET A 231 -12.36 18.94 15.79
CA MET A 231 -12.69 20.29 15.34
C MET A 231 -14.11 20.39 14.76
N PHE A 232 -14.99 19.43 15.08
CA PHE A 232 -16.36 19.40 14.58
C PHE A 232 -16.46 19.39 13.04
N ILE A 233 -15.55 18.71 12.36
CA ILE A 233 -15.66 18.43 10.91
C ILE A 233 -16.35 17.07 10.72
N PRO A 234 -17.31 16.91 9.78
CA PRO A 234 -18.06 15.66 9.58
C PRO A 234 -17.25 14.59 8.82
N ALA A 235 -16.20 14.09 9.46
CA ALA A 235 -15.27 13.13 8.88
C ALA A 235 -15.77 11.67 8.95
N ILE A 236 -15.41 10.90 7.92
CA ILE A 236 -15.69 9.47 7.73
C ILE A 236 -14.51 8.78 7.05
N SER A 237 -14.35 7.47 7.25
CA SER A 237 -13.32 6.68 6.54
C SER A 237 -13.81 5.28 6.20
N SER A 238 -13.16 4.64 5.23
CA SER A 238 -13.39 3.22 4.94
C SER A 238 -12.71 2.32 5.97
N CYS A 239 -13.27 1.14 6.21
CA CYS A 239 -12.76 0.23 7.24
C CYS A 239 -11.59 -0.64 6.74
N GLY A 240 -10.48 0.00 6.38
CA GLY A 240 -9.22 -0.67 5.96
C GLY A 240 -9.26 -1.33 4.59
N ILE A 241 -10.17 -0.89 3.73
CA ILE A 241 -10.18 -1.20 2.28
C ILE A 241 -10.39 0.10 1.52
N GLY A 242 -10.11 0.12 0.20
CA GLY A 242 -10.42 1.29 -0.62
C GLY A 242 -11.92 1.60 -0.68
N PHE A 243 -12.27 2.88 -0.89
CA PHE A 243 -13.67 3.30 -1.06
C PHE A 243 -14.34 2.56 -2.23
N SER A 244 -15.64 2.30 -2.11
CA SER A 244 -16.42 1.43 -3.01
C SER A 244 -17.63 2.18 -3.55
N LYS A 245 -18.30 1.62 -4.56
CA LYS A 245 -19.57 2.15 -5.06
C LYS A 245 -20.67 2.06 -4.00
N ASP A 246 -20.74 0.96 -3.26
CA ASP A 246 -21.71 0.79 -2.18
C ASP A 246 -21.52 1.82 -1.06
N HIS A 247 -20.28 2.24 -0.77
CA HIS A 247 -20.02 3.36 0.14
C HIS A 247 -20.58 4.67 -0.39
N ALA A 248 -20.42 4.94 -1.69
CA ALA A 248 -20.99 6.12 -2.33
C ALA A 248 -22.53 6.09 -2.30
N ASP A 249 -23.14 4.93 -2.57
CA ASP A 249 -24.59 4.73 -2.49
C ASP A 249 -25.13 4.94 -1.08
N LEU A 250 -24.43 4.44 -0.06
CA LEU A 250 -24.78 4.67 1.33
C LEU A 250 -24.72 6.17 1.66
N LEU A 251 -23.62 6.84 1.30
CA LEU A 251 -23.38 8.24 1.63
C LEU A 251 -24.35 9.19 0.91
N TRP A 252 -24.79 8.83 -0.30
CA TRP A 252 -25.75 9.61 -1.09
C TRP A 252 -27.08 9.86 -0.37
N ASN A 253 -27.46 8.99 0.56
CA ASN A 253 -28.67 9.17 1.37
C ASN A 253 -28.57 10.35 2.36
N TYR A 254 -27.38 10.93 2.54
CA TYR A 254 -27.11 11.96 3.55
C TYR A 254 -26.59 13.27 2.96
N THR A 255 -25.83 13.21 1.87
CA THR A 255 -25.21 14.37 1.21
C THR A 255 -24.88 14.03 -0.24
N ASP A 256 -24.91 15.04 -1.11
CA ASP A 256 -24.40 15.03 -2.48
C ASP A 256 -23.04 15.72 -2.60
N LYS A 257 -22.48 16.23 -1.49
CA LYS A 257 -21.18 16.90 -1.42
C LYS A 257 -20.18 16.14 -0.54
N VAL A 258 -18.96 15.95 -1.06
CA VAL A 258 -17.84 15.30 -0.36
C VAL A 258 -16.54 16.08 -0.54
N ILE A 259 -15.78 16.26 0.54
CA ILE A 259 -14.38 16.68 0.49
C ILE A 259 -13.50 15.43 0.65
N LEU A 260 -12.59 15.22 -0.31
CA LEU A 260 -11.49 14.25 -0.19
C LEU A 260 -10.35 14.91 0.58
N CYS A 261 -9.98 14.32 1.72
CA CYS A 261 -8.90 14.78 2.59
C CYS A 261 -8.01 13.57 2.87
N LEU A 262 -7.18 13.21 1.89
CA LEU A 262 -6.41 11.97 1.84
C LEU A 262 -4.92 12.22 2.09
N ASP A 263 -4.16 11.14 2.30
CA ASP A 263 -2.76 11.23 2.66
C ASP A 263 -1.93 11.82 1.50
N GLN A 264 -0.91 12.62 1.81
CA GLN A 264 -0.03 13.26 0.82
C GLN A 264 1.09 12.32 0.35
N ASP A 265 0.74 11.07 0.02
CA ASP A 265 1.65 10.06 -0.51
C ASP A 265 1.10 9.40 -1.79
N ILE A 266 1.86 8.48 -2.41
CA ILE A 266 1.42 7.78 -3.64
C ILE A 266 0.15 6.96 -3.41
N SER A 267 -0.01 6.35 -2.23
CA SER A 267 -1.21 5.55 -1.93
C SER A 267 -2.42 6.45 -1.81
N GLY A 268 -2.27 7.62 -1.18
CA GLY A 268 -3.31 8.63 -1.09
C GLY A 268 -3.68 9.24 -2.44
N GLN A 269 -2.70 9.44 -3.34
CA GLN A 269 -2.99 9.86 -4.72
C GLN A 269 -3.76 8.80 -5.53
N LYS A 270 -3.41 7.51 -5.38
CA LYS A 270 -4.17 6.40 -6.00
C LYS A 270 -5.59 6.32 -5.42
N ALA A 271 -5.74 6.52 -4.11
CA ALA A 271 -7.03 6.58 -3.45
C ALA A 271 -7.86 7.78 -3.94
N TYR A 272 -7.24 8.95 -4.10
CA TYR A 272 -7.86 10.16 -4.64
C TYR A 272 -8.52 9.90 -5.99
N GLU A 273 -7.76 9.39 -6.96
CA GLU A 273 -8.28 9.14 -8.31
C GLU A 273 -9.41 8.11 -8.31
N LYS A 274 -9.25 7.03 -7.56
CA LYS A 274 -10.30 6.01 -7.44
C LYS A 274 -11.57 6.58 -6.82
N ASN A 275 -11.44 7.33 -5.73
CA ASN A 275 -12.57 7.88 -4.98
C ASN A 275 -13.29 8.96 -5.79
N LEU A 276 -12.53 9.83 -6.45
CA LEU A 276 -13.06 10.87 -7.33
C LEU A 276 -13.93 10.27 -8.44
N LEU A 277 -13.44 9.22 -9.12
CA LEU A 277 -14.18 8.56 -10.19
C LEU A 277 -15.49 7.94 -9.68
N ILE A 278 -15.45 7.23 -8.55
CA ILE A 278 -16.63 6.62 -7.93
C ILE A 278 -17.67 7.67 -7.57
N LEU A 279 -17.23 8.77 -6.95
CA LEU A 279 -18.11 9.85 -6.48
C LEU A 279 -18.74 10.63 -7.65
N ILE A 280 -17.96 11.01 -8.67
CA ILE A 280 -18.49 11.68 -9.86
C ILE A 280 -19.50 10.79 -10.58
N ALA A 281 -19.16 9.50 -10.80
CA ALA A 281 -20.05 8.57 -11.47
C ALA A 281 -21.40 8.40 -10.74
N ARG A 282 -21.40 8.62 -9.42
CA ARG A 282 -22.60 8.58 -8.59
C ARG A 282 -23.38 9.91 -8.56
N GLY A 283 -22.76 11.01 -8.96
CA GLY A 283 -23.36 12.34 -9.05
C GLY A 283 -22.95 13.32 -7.95
N PHE A 284 -21.90 13.02 -7.18
CA PHE A 284 -21.45 13.92 -6.11
C PHE A 284 -20.75 15.17 -6.66
N THR A 285 -20.92 16.29 -5.95
CA THR A 285 -19.98 17.42 -6.02
C THR A 285 -18.79 17.10 -5.14
N VAL A 286 -17.60 17.02 -5.74
CA VAL A 286 -16.38 16.57 -5.05
C VAL A 286 -15.38 17.71 -4.94
N TYR A 287 -14.85 17.89 -3.74
CA TYR A 287 -13.78 18.84 -3.43
C TYR A 287 -12.55 18.10 -2.92
N VAL A 288 -11.40 18.75 -2.94
CA VAL A 288 -10.13 18.22 -2.41
C VAL A 288 -9.53 19.22 -1.42
N ALA A 289 -9.20 18.73 -0.23
CA ALA A 289 -8.43 19.47 0.77
C ALA A 289 -6.94 19.16 0.57
N LYS A 290 -6.13 20.21 0.41
CA LYS A 290 -4.67 20.08 0.36
C LYS A 290 -4.11 20.17 1.77
N LEU A 291 -3.29 19.20 2.16
CA LEU A 291 -2.67 19.14 3.48
C LEU A 291 -1.20 19.58 3.39
N GLU A 292 -0.74 20.28 4.43
CA GLU A 292 0.64 20.74 4.58
C GLU A 292 1.56 19.69 5.24
N ARG A 293 1.00 18.53 5.60
CA ARG A 293 1.66 17.36 6.18
C ARG A 293 1.07 16.11 5.57
N LYS A 294 1.56 14.96 6.01
CA LYS A 294 1.16 13.67 5.48
C LYS A 294 -0.33 13.44 5.59
N ASP A 295 -0.89 13.58 6.79
CA ASP A 295 -2.28 13.23 7.08
C ASP A 295 -2.92 14.16 8.14
N PRO A 296 -4.26 14.14 8.31
CA PRO A 296 -4.94 14.95 9.32
C PRO A 296 -4.51 14.65 10.76
N ASP A 297 -4.19 13.39 11.08
CA ASP A 297 -3.73 12.97 12.41
C ASP A 297 -2.38 13.61 12.79
N GLU A 298 -1.44 13.68 11.84
CA GLU A 298 -0.14 14.32 12.00
C GLU A 298 -0.28 15.83 12.22
N MET A 299 -1.06 16.51 11.38
CA MET A 299 -1.32 17.95 11.57
C MET A 299 -1.95 18.25 12.94
N TRP A 300 -2.87 17.39 13.39
CA TRP A 300 -3.49 17.51 14.71
C TRP A 300 -2.46 17.35 15.83
N GLN A 301 -1.61 16.34 15.75
CA GLN A 301 -0.56 16.11 16.74
C GLN A 301 0.46 17.25 16.77
N GLU A 302 0.79 17.84 15.62
CA GLU A 302 1.67 19.02 15.53
C GLU A 302 1.03 20.33 16.02
N LYS A 303 -0.24 20.30 16.48
CA LYS A 303 -1.03 21.49 16.89
C LYS A 303 -1.30 22.47 15.75
N ARG A 304 -1.27 22.02 14.48
CA ARG A 304 -1.60 22.82 13.29
C ARG A 304 -3.11 22.88 13.05
N TYR A 305 -3.87 23.19 14.10
CA TYR A 305 -5.34 23.09 14.10
C TYR A 305 -5.98 24.04 13.10
N GLU A 306 -5.55 25.30 13.08
CA GLU A 306 -6.14 26.28 12.17
C GLU A 306 -5.78 25.95 10.72
N GLU A 307 -4.56 25.50 10.45
CA GLU A 307 -4.14 25.10 9.11
C GLU A 307 -4.93 23.90 8.62
N LEU A 308 -5.08 22.84 9.42
CA LEU A 308 -5.89 21.68 9.07
C LEU A 308 -7.35 22.05 8.82
N LYS A 309 -7.92 22.94 9.64
CA LYS A 309 -9.27 23.46 9.46
C LYS A 309 -9.39 24.27 8.16
N MET A 310 -8.43 25.15 7.88
CA MET A 310 -8.41 25.95 6.66
C MET A 310 -8.21 25.11 5.41
N SER A 311 -7.43 24.02 5.45
CA SER A 311 -7.32 23.05 4.36
C SER A 311 -8.68 22.48 3.95
N VAL A 312 -9.56 22.21 4.93
CA VAL A 312 -10.92 21.71 4.67
C VAL A 312 -11.86 22.83 4.22
N LEU A 313 -11.80 24.01 4.83
CA LEU A 313 -12.67 25.13 4.49
C LEU A 313 -12.37 25.70 3.09
N ASN A 314 -11.10 25.73 2.70
CA ASN A 314 -10.63 26.20 1.40
C ASN A 314 -10.49 25.06 0.38
N ALA A 315 -11.15 23.91 0.62
CA ALA A 315 -11.09 22.79 -0.30
C ALA A 315 -11.53 23.22 -1.71
N SER A 316 -10.72 22.87 -2.70
CA SER A 316 -10.92 23.26 -4.09
C SER A 316 -11.78 22.23 -4.83
N ASP A 317 -12.45 22.63 -5.90
CA ASP A 317 -13.17 21.70 -6.77
C ASP A 317 -12.22 20.61 -7.28
N ALA A 318 -12.54 19.34 -7.04
CA ALA A 318 -11.64 18.23 -7.30
C ALA A 318 -11.44 17.98 -8.80
N LEU A 319 -12.46 18.24 -9.64
CA LEU A 319 -12.31 18.12 -11.08
C LEU A 319 -11.45 19.26 -11.65
N ILE A 320 -11.63 20.49 -11.17
CA ILE A 320 -10.76 21.61 -11.56
C ILE A 320 -9.31 21.31 -11.14
N TYR A 321 -9.11 20.83 -9.90
CA TYR A 321 -7.79 20.41 -9.44
C TYR A 321 -7.19 19.30 -10.33
N GLN A 322 -7.98 18.31 -10.73
CA GLN A 322 -7.53 17.25 -11.63
C GLN A 322 -7.15 17.79 -13.02
N ILE A 323 -7.92 18.74 -13.57
CA ILE A 323 -7.59 19.41 -14.84
C ILE A 323 -6.25 20.16 -14.73
N GLN A 324 -6.04 20.90 -13.64
CA GLN A 324 -4.76 21.59 -13.39
C GLN A 324 -3.60 20.61 -13.25
N LYS A 325 -3.80 19.48 -12.56
CA LYS A 325 -2.80 18.43 -12.45
C LYS A 325 -2.44 17.83 -13.82
N THR A 326 -3.44 17.61 -14.67
CA THR A 326 -3.27 17.12 -16.05
C THR A 326 -2.41 18.06 -16.90
N LEU A 327 -2.52 19.38 -16.74
CA LEU A 327 -1.66 20.33 -17.43
C LEU A 327 -0.18 20.11 -17.08
N LEU A 328 0.13 19.94 -15.78
CA LEU A 328 1.50 19.73 -15.29
C LEU A 328 2.08 18.38 -15.77
N GLU A 329 1.28 17.32 -15.74
CA GLU A 329 1.66 15.99 -16.25
C GLU A 329 1.91 15.98 -17.77
N GLY A 330 1.26 16.89 -18.50
CA GLY A 330 1.38 17.03 -19.96
C GLY A 330 2.59 17.82 -20.44
N CYS A 331 3.40 18.41 -19.55
CA CYS A 331 4.54 19.26 -19.92
C CYS A 331 5.72 18.50 -20.57
N GLY A 332 5.71 17.16 -20.56
CA GLY A 332 6.77 16.31 -21.13
C GLY A 332 6.75 16.16 -22.67
N GLY A 333 5.85 16.86 -23.37
CA GLY A 333 5.70 16.77 -24.83
C GLY A 333 4.36 16.20 -25.28
N VAL A 334 4.18 16.04 -26.60
CA VAL A 334 2.88 15.72 -27.21
C VAL A 334 2.29 14.39 -26.72
N ASN A 335 3.11 13.34 -26.58
CA ASN A 335 2.66 12.04 -26.10
C ASN A 335 2.16 12.09 -24.65
N PHE A 336 2.89 12.81 -23.78
CA PHE A 336 2.50 13.02 -22.37
C PHE A 336 1.21 13.79 -22.27
N ARG A 337 1.08 14.86 -23.04
CA ARG A 337 -0.13 15.67 -23.11
C ARG A 337 -1.34 14.82 -23.52
N ILE A 338 -1.20 13.97 -24.53
CA ILE A 338 -2.27 13.04 -24.95
C ILE A 338 -2.61 12.03 -23.84
N CYS A 339 -1.62 11.43 -23.19
CA CYS A 339 -1.84 10.48 -22.09
C CYS A 339 -2.52 11.15 -20.87
N ALA A 340 -2.06 12.33 -20.48
CA ALA A 340 -2.61 13.10 -19.38
C ALA A 340 -4.06 13.51 -19.66
N ILE A 341 -4.35 13.99 -20.89
CA ILE A 341 -5.73 14.30 -21.32
C ILE A 341 -6.60 13.04 -21.26
N ARG A 342 -6.13 11.90 -21.79
CA ARG A 342 -6.87 10.63 -21.70
C ARG A 342 -7.19 10.23 -20.26
N ASN A 343 -6.24 10.43 -19.34
CA ASN A 343 -6.42 10.21 -17.90
C ASN A 343 -7.36 11.23 -17.24
N LEU A 344 -7.53 12.43 -17.78
CA LEU A 344 -8.58 13.35 -17.35
C LEU A 344 -9.96 12.90 -17.86
N LEU A 345 -10.03 12.48 -19.12
CA LEU A 345 -11.29 12.14 -19.79
C LEU A 345 -12.05 10.98 -19.13
N LYS A 346 -11.38 10.06 -18.40
CA LYS A 346 -12.07 9.04 -17.58
C LYS A 346 -13.01 9.67 -16.54
N PHE A 347 -12.64 10.81 -15.96
CA PHE A 347 -13.47 11.51 -14.97
C PHE A 347 -14.57 12.32 -15.63
N ILE A 348 -14.25 13.06 -16.70
CA ILE A 348 -15.23 13.87 -17.43
C ILE A 348 -16.34 12.96 -18.00
N ARG A 349 -15.99 11.79 -18.55
CA ARG A 349 -16.94 10.80 -19.05
C ARG A 349 -17.87 10.23 -17.96
N ALA A 350 -17.47 10.25 -16.70
CA ALA A 350 -18.29 9.75 -15.61
C ALA A 350 -19.42 10.72 -15.22
N ILE A 351 -19.36 11.98 -15.67
CA ILE A 351 -20.38 13.00 -15.41
C ILE A 351 -21.63 12.66 -16.22
N LYS A 352 -22.76 12.46 -15.52
CA LYS A 352 -24.05 12.11 -16.14
C LYS A 352 -24.88 13.32 -16.56
N ASP A 353 -24.75 14.42 -15.82
CA ASP A 353 -25.53 15.63 -16.08
C ASP A 353 -24.92 16.42 -17.26
N PRO A 354 -25.68 16.66 -18.34
CA PRO A 354 -25.16 17.34 -19.53
C PRO A 354 -24.68 18.77 -19.28
N PHE A 355 -25.32 19.51 -18.36
CA PHE A 355 -24.92 20.89 -18.04
C PHE A 355 -23.61 20.92 -17.25
N ILE A 356 -23.46 19.99 -16.29
CA ILE A 356 -22.22 19.85 -15.52
C ILE A 356 -21.08 19.41 -16.46
N LEU A 357 -21.34 18.46 -17.36
CA LEU A 357 -20.38 18.00 -18.36
C LEU A 357 -19.91 19.16 -19.24
N GLU A 358 -20.85 19.94 -19.78
CA GLU A 358 -20.57 21.10 -20.63
C GLU A 358 -19.73 22.16 -19.91
N LYS A 359 -20.02 22.42 -18.63
CA LYS A 359 -19.25 23.33 -17.77
C LYS A 359 -17.80 22.86 -17.62
N TYR A 360 -17.57 21.61 -17.22
CA TYR A 360 -16.20 21.12 -17.00
C TYR A 360 -15.41 20.96 -18.30
N LEU A 361 -16.08 20.68 -19.43
CA LEU A 361 -15.45 20.73 -20.75
C LEU A 361 -14.96 22.13 -21.11
N SER A 362 -15.75 23.16 -20.82
CA SER A 362 -15.31 24.55 -21.02
C SER A 362 -14.09 24.87 -20.17
N ILE A 363 -14.13 24.54 -18.88
CA ILE A 363 -13.01 24.79 -17.96
C ILE A 363 -11.75 24.01 -18.40
N ALA A 364 -11.91 22.75 -18.83
CA ALA A 364 -10.80 21.95 -19.33
C ALA A 364 -10.19 22.54 -20.60
N SER A 365 -11.03 23.04 -21.53
CA SER A 365 -10.59 23.71 -22.75
C SER A 365 -9.72 24.92 -22.43
N ASP A 366 -10.17 25.77 -21.50
CA ASP A 366 -9.47 27.00 -21.10
C ASP A 366 -8.13 26.69 -20.39
N ILE A 367 -8.14 25.79 -19.40
CA ILE A 367 -6.93 25.49 -18.60
C ILE A 367 -5.91 24.70 -19.42
N LEU A 368 -6.35 23.73 -20.22
CA LEU A 368 -5.44 22.91 -21.00
C LEU A 368 -4.98 23.63 -22.28
N GLN A 369 -5.64 24.70 -22.69
CA GLN A 369 -5.42 25.36 -23.99
C GLN A 369 -5.67 24.38 -25.15
N GLU A 370 -6.76 23.63 -25.07
CA GLU A 370 -7.19 22.68 -26.12
C GLU A 370 -8.60 23.04 -26.58
N SER A 371 -8.92 22.86 -27.86
CA SER A 371 -10.26 23.17 -28.34
C SER A 371 -11.29 22.22 -27.72
N LYS A 372 -12.47 22.76 -27.39
CA LYS A 372 -13.58 21.98 -26.85
C LYS A 372 -14.00 20.87 -27.82
N GLU A 373 -13.97 21.15 -29.12
CA GLU A 373 -14.28 20.19 -30.18
C GLU A 373 -13.34 18.99 -30.12
N ASN A 374 -12.04 19.20 -29.91
CA ASN A 374 -11.06 18.11 -29.78
C ASN A 374 -11.33 17.27 -28.54
N LEU A 375 -11.62 17.91 -27.39
CA LEU A 375 -11.94 17.20 -26.16
C LEU A 375 -13.23 16.36 -26.30
N VAL A 376 -14.26 16.92 -26.94
CA VAL A 376 -15.52 16.22 -27.24
C VAL A 376 -15.28 15.05 -28.21
N GLN A 377 -14.44 15.24 -29.23
CA GLN A 377 -14.08 14.18 -30.18
C GLN A 377 -13.38 13.02 -29.47
N LEU A 378 -12.37 13.31 -28.64
CA LEU A 378 -11.65 12.30 -27.84
C LEU A 378 -12.58 11.56 -26.85
N LEU A 379 -13.58 12.24 -26.29
CA LEU A 379 -14.61 11.60 -25.47
C LEU A 379 -15.48 10.63 -26.27
N LYS A 380 -15.90 11.03 -27.48
CA LYS A 380 -16.80 10.27 -28.38
C LYS A 380 -16.15 9.05 -28.99
N GLU A 381 -14.90 9.18 -29.43
CA GLU A 381 -14.15 8.09 -30.04
C GLU A 381 -14.11 6.86 -29.12
N GLY A 382 -14.22 7.09 -27.81
CA GLY A 382 -14.05 6.06 -26.82
C GLY A 382 -12.64 5.52 -26.89
N PHE A 383 -12.19 4.89 -25.82
CA PHE A 383 -10.99 4.09 -25.95
C PHE A 383 -11.37 2.91 -26.86
N LYS A 384 -10.94 2.91 -28.13
CA LYS A 384 -10.67 1.63 -28.80
C LYS A 384 -9.61 0.99 -27.93
N GLN A 385 -10.08 0.15 -27.01
CA GLN A 385 -9.25 -0.78 -26.28
C GLN A 385 -8.74 -1.78 -27.32
N LYS A 386 -7.78 -1.33 -28.15
CA LYS A 386 -6.80 -2.26 -28.67
C LYS A 386 -5.90 -2.55 -27.49
N ASP A 387 -5.87 -3.81 -27.11
CA ASP A 387 -5.01 -4.45 -26.13
C ASP A 387 -3.50 -4.26 -26.40
N ASP A 388 -3.02 -3.04 -26.61
CA ASP A 388 -1.61 -2.76 -26.90
C ASP A 388 -0.87 -2.00 -25.79
N PHE A 389 -1.55 -1.65 -24.70
CA PHE A 389 -0.95 -0.98 -23.52
C PHE A 389 -1.38 -1.56 -22.16
N ILE A 390 -1.92 -2.77 -22.12
CA ILE A 390 -1.90 -3.60 -20.90
C ILE A 390 -0.87 -4.69 -21.15
N VAL A 391 0.40 -4.39 -20.91
CA VAL A 391 1.39 -5.45 -20.70
C VAL A 391 0.96 -6.14 -19.41
N ARG A 392 0.68 -7.45 -19.50
CA ARG A 392 0.42 -8.30 -18.34
C ARG A 392 1.49 -8.03 -17.27
N ALA A 393 1.09 -8.12 -16.01
CA ALA A 393 1.99 -8.07 -14.86
C ALA A 393 2.96 -9.26 -14.89
N ASP A 394 3.96 -9.19 -15.78
CA ASP A 394 5.11 -10.07 -15.85
C ASP A 394 6.37 -9.23 -15.57
N LYS A 395 7.36 -9.90 -14.95
CA LYS A 395 8.61 -9.34 -14.43
C LYS A 395 9.26 -8.31 -15.37
N TRP A 396 9.74 -7.20 -14.81
CA TRP A 396 10.61 -6.25 -15.52
C TRP A 396 11.81 -6.99 -16.13
N THR A 397 12.19 -6.61 -17.35
CA THR A 397 13.42 -7.10 -18.00
C THR A 397 14.65 -6.49 -17.34
N ASP A 398 15.82 -7.14 -17.42
CA ASP A 398 17.03 -6.60 -16.78
C ASP A 398 17.47 -5.26 -17.38
N ALA A 399 17.16 -5.03 -18.65
CA ALA A 399 17.36 -3.75 -19.31
C ALA A 399 16.45 -2.65 -18.74
N GLU A 400 15.18 -2.97 -18.46
CA GLU A 400 14.23 -2.06 -17.80
C GLU A 400 14.66 -1.72 -16.36
N LYS A 401 15.26 -2.70 -15.66
CA LYS A 401 15.81 -2.48 -14.32
C LYS A 401 17.05 -1.62 -14.32
N LEU A 402 17.94 -1.82 -15.31
CA LEU A 402 19.11 -0.98 -15.50
C LEU A 402 18.73 0.45 -15.85
N LEU A 403 17.72 0.65 -16.71
CA LEU A 403 17.20 1.98 -17.00
C LEU A 403 16.63 2.65 -15.76
N LEU A 404 15.86 1.91 -14.95
CA LEU A 404 15.36 2.45 -13.69
C LEU A 404 16.50 2.84 -12.74
N GLN A 405 17.54 2.02 -12.66
CA GLN A 405 18.71 2.31 -11.83
C GLN A 405 19.41 3.60 -12.28
N VAL A 406 19.61 3.78 -13.59
CA VAL A 406 20.13 5.03 -14.14
C VAL A 406 19.18 6.20 -13.83
N ALA A 407 17.87 6.01 -13.94
CA ALA A 407 16.90 7.06 -13.64
C ALA A 407 16.87 7.47 -12.16
N ILE A 408 17.16 6.52 -11.26
CA ILE A 408 17.24 6.78 -9.81
C ILE A 408 18.56 7.47 -9.46
N LEU A 409 19.68 7.01 -10.01
CA LEU A 409 21.02 7.53 -9.69
C LEU A 409 21.31 8.87 -10.38
N TYR A 410 20.85 9.01 -11.62
CA TYR A 410 21.15 10.15 -12.51
C TYR A 410 19.88 10.73 -13.16
N PRO A 411 18.95 11.23 -12.35
CA PRO A 411 17.65 11.71 -12.83
C PRO A 411 17.71 12.95 -13.72
N GLU A 412 18.75 13.78 -13.57
CA GLU A 412 19.08 14.86 -14.50
C GLU A 412 19.27 14.34 -15.93
N LEU A 413 19.89 13.18 -16.13
CA LEU A 413 20.08 12.62 -17.46
C LEU A 413 18.74 12.25 -18.12
N ILE A 414 17.79 11.71 -17.35
CA ILE A 414 16.45 11.38 -17.87
C ILE A 414 15.67 12.67 -18.17
N ARG A 415 15.85 13.72 -17.36
CA ARG A 415 15.22 15.04 -17.59
C ARG A 415 15.77 15.73 -18.83
N GLU A 416 17.08 15.64 -19.06
CA GLU A 416 17.76 16.21 -20.23
C GLU A 416 17.46 15.42 -21.51
N ARG A 417 17.25 14.10 -21.40
CA ARG A 417 17.04 13.17 -22.52
C ARG A 417 15.64 12.55 -22.48
N HIS A 418 14.62 13.40 -22.60
CA HIS A 418 13.21 13.01 -22.57
C HIS A 418 12.82 11.92 -23.60
N GLU A 419 13.61 11.74 -24.67
CA GLU A 419 13.39 10.70 -25.68
C GLU A 419 13.48 9.28 -25.12
N VAL A 420 14.09 9.09 -23.94
CA VAL A 420 14.09 7.81 -23.21
C VAL A 420 12.65 7.30 -22.99
N LEU A 421 11.71 8.22 -22.80
CA LEU A 421 10.33 7.91 -22.47
C LEU A 421 9.47 7.56 -23.69
N ASP A 422 9.95 7.88 -24.90
CA ASP A 422 9.28 7.50 -26.15
C ASP A 422 9.51 6.02 -26.51
N VAL A 423 10.38 5.32 -25.78
CA VAL A 423 10.67 3.90 -25.96
C VAL A 423 9.62 3.07 -25.21
N LYS A 424 9.04 2.07 -25.89
CA LYS A 424 8.03 1.19 -25.27
C LYS A 424 8.63 0.38 -24.11
N VAL A 425 8.13 0.65 -22.91
CA VAL A 425 8.50 -0.05 -21.66
C VAL A 425 7.27 -0.60 -20.94
N ASN A 426 7.50 -1.41 -19.90
CA ASN A 426 6.48 -1.79 -18.94
C ASN A 426 5.74 -0.55 -18.39
N SER A 427 4.42 -0.64 -18.23
CA SER A 427 3.58 0.50 -17.79
C SER A 427 3.97 1.03 -16.41
N GLU A 428 4.37 0.16 -15.48
CA GLU A 428 4.80 0.56 -14.14
C GLU A 428 6.15 1.30 -14.16
N LEU A 429 7.07 0.85 -15.03
CA LEU A 429 8.33 1.56 -15.27
C LEU A 429 8.08 2.90 -15.96
N SER A 430 7.18 2.95 -16.94
CA SER A 430 6.79 4.20 -17.61
C SER A 430 6.30 5.23 -16.60
N GLU A 431 5.33 4.86 -15.75
CA GLU A 431 4.81 5.72 -14.68
C GLU A 431 5.92 6.20 -13.72
N THR A 432 6.85 5.31 -13.40
CA THR A 432 7.99 5.62 -12.51
C THR A 432 8.95 6.62 -13.14
N LEU A 433 9.33 6.41 -14.40
CA LEU A 433 10.21 7.32 -15.14
C LEU A 433 9.56 8.70 -15.33
N VAL A 434 8.24 8.74 -15.59
CA VAL A 434 7.47 10.00 -15.64
C VAL A 434 7.54 10.72 -14.28
N ALA A 435 7.35 10.00 -13.18
CA ALA A 435 7.40 10.58 -11.85
C ALA A 435 8.79 11.14 -11.52
N ILE A 436 9.86 10.45 -11.94
CA ILE A 436 11.25 10.91 -11.79
C ILE A 436 11.49 12.20 -12.57
N CYS A 437 11.04 12.28 -13.83
CA CYS A 437 11.17 13.50 -14.65
C CYS A 437 10.40 14.69 -14.08
N SER A 438 9.24 14.43 -13.46
CA SER A 438 8.32 15.46 -13.00
C SER A 438 8.74 16.12 -11.69
N LYS A 439 9.65 15.51 -10.91
CA LYS A 439 10.13 16.05 -9.63
C LYS A 439 11.49 16.72 -9.81
N ARG A 440 11.58 18.02 -9.48
CA ARG A 440 12.85 18.76 -9.50
C ARG A 440 13.85 18.30 -8.43
N ASP A 441 13.35 17.80 -7.29
CA ASP A 441 14.13 17.29 -6.16
C ASP A 441 13.77 15.84 -5.84
N LEU A 442 14.66 14.91 -6.12
CA LEU A 442 14.47 13.48 -5.82
C LEU A 442 14.91 13.08 -4.41
N LEU A 443 15.60 14.00 -3.71
CA LEU A 443 15.97 13.85 -2.30
C LEU A 443 14.77 13.78 -1.35
N ASN A 444 13.55 14.08 -1.84
CA ASN A 444 12.29 14.00 -1.07
C ASN A 444 11.38 12.83 -1.49
N ILE A 445 11.91 11.79 -2.15
CA ILE A 445 11.21 10.50 -2.20
C ILE A 445 11.25 9.92 -0.78
N GLU A 446 10.11 9.88 -0.07
CA GLU A 446 10.02 9.25 1.24
C GLU A 446 10.70 7.86 1.21
N THR A 447 11.51 7.56 2.22
CA THR A 447 12.31 6.33 2.39
C THR A 447 11.55 5.03 2.13
N LYS A 448 10.22 5.05 2.16
CA LYS A 448 9.33 3.93 1.87
C LYS A 448 9.06 3.70 0.36
N GLN A 449 9.03 4.76 -0.45
CA GLN A 449 8.98 4.64 -1.91
C GLN A 449 10.33 4.20 -2.46
N TYR A 450 11.41 4.72 -1.88
CA TYR A 450 12.74 4.17 -2.12
C TYR A 450 12.79 2.71 -1.72
N SER A 451 12.21 2.28 -0.59
CA SER A 451 12.21 0.87 -0.19
C SER A 451 11.37 -0.06 -1.08
N ASP A 452 10.29 0.42 -1.70
CA ASP A 452 9.45 -0.38 -2.60
C ASP A 452 10.07 -0.47 -4.02
N LEU A 453 10.63 0.62 -4.53
CA LEU A 453 11.47 0.65 -5.74
C LEU A 453 12.77 -0.15 -5.52
N ALA A 454 13.32 -0.07 -4.32
CA ALA A 454 14.46 -0.85 -3.87
C ALA A 454 14.10 -2.33 -3.68
N MET A 455 12.93 -2.68 -3.14
CA MET A 455 12.50 -4.08 -3.02
C MET A 455 12.24 -4.74 -4.38
N ALA A 456 11.71 -3.99 -5.36
CA ALA A 456 11.53 -4.47 -6.73
C ALA A 456 12.88 -4.77 -7.40
N THR A 457 13.93 -4.05 -7.00
CA THR A 457 15.30 -4.23 -7.48
C THR A 457 16.12 -5.16 -6.56
N SER A 458 15.70 -5.41 -5.32
CA SER A 458 16.36 -6.29 -4.34
C SER A 458 16.32 -7.76 -4.66
N GLN A 459 15.43 -8.18 -5.56
CA GLN A 459 15.45 -9.54 -6.11
C GLN A 459 16.57 -9.75 -7.14
N LEU A 460 17.29 -8.69 -7.55
CA LEU A 460 18.54 -8.78 -8.32
C LEU A 460 19.77 -8.45 -7.50
N TRP A 461 19.60 -7.95 -6.28
CA TRP A 461 20.69 -7.42 -5.46
C TRP A 461 21.36 -8.47 -4.61
N ASP A 462 21.66 -9.60 -5.23
CA ASP A 462 22.79 -10.41 -4.78
C ASP A 462 23.99 -9.99 -5.63
N GLN A 463 24.90 -9.22 -5.01
CA GLN A 463 26.26 -8.86 -5.43
C GLN A 463 26.49 -7.47 -6.08
N ASP A 464 27.22 -6.63 -5.34
CA ASP A 464 28.26 -5.66 -5.76
C ASP A 464 28.03 -4.76 -6.99
N TYR A 465 26.97 -3.94 -7.00
CA TYR A 465 26.86 -2.87 -8.00
C TYR A 465 26.38 -1.54 -7.38
N HIS A 466 27.34 -0.76 -6.87
CA HIS A 466 27.19 0.64 -6.44
C HIS A 466 28.03 1.62 -7.30
N GLU A 467 28.59 1.17 -8.42
CA GLU A 467 29.54 1.97 -9.24
C GLU A 467 29.08 2.09 -10.71
N ILE A 468 27.87 2.58 -10.98
CA ILE A 468 27.55 3.07 -12.34
C ILE A 468 28.10 4.49 -12.41
N SER A 469 29.12 4.75 -13.24
CA SER A 469 29.62 6.12 -13.46
C SER A 469 28.62 6.95 -14.28
N TYR A 470 28.73 8.28 -14.19
CA TYR A 470 27.88 9.20 -14.94
C TYR A 470 28.01 9.01 -16.47
N GLU A 471 29.23 8.79 -16.94
CA GLU A 471 29.53 8.55 -18.37
C GLU A 471 28.87 7.25 -18.86
N PHE A 472 28.94 6.18 -18.05
CA PHE A 472 28.30 4.91 -18.39
C PHE A 472 26.77 5.01 -18.35
N ALA A 473 26.21 5.82 -17.44
CA ALA A 473 24.78 6.12 -17.40
C ALA A 473 24.30 6.88 -18.66
N GLN A 474 25.11 7.81 -19.18
CA GLN A 474 24.84 8.47 -20.46
C GLN A 474 24.79 7.46 -21.60
N GLU A 475 25.79 6.58 -21.71
CA GLU A 475 25.83 5.54 -22.75
C GLU A 475 24.59 4.63 -22.72
N ILE A 476 24.13 4.23 -21.53
CA ILE A 476 22.91 3.42 -21.36
C ILE A 476 21.68 4.16 -21.90
N ILE A 477 21.54 5.46 -21.60
CA ILE A 477 20.42 6.28 -22.08
C ILE A 477 20.46 6.43 -23.60
N GLU A 478 21.64 6.69 -24.17
CA GLU A 478 21.79 6.84 -25.62
C GLU A 478 21.48 5.55 -26.35
N ASP A 479 21.99 4.43 -25.85
CA ASP A 479 21.73 3.09 -26.36
C ASP A 479 20.24 2.74 -26.26
N TRP A 480 19.57 3.12 -25.17
CA TRP A 480 18.13 2.94 -24.99
C TRP A 480 17.31 3.67 -26.04
N ILE A 481 17.58 4.96 -26.23
CA ILE A 481 16.92 5.82 -27.21
C ILE A 481 17.16 5.30 -28.64
N MET A 482 18.39 4.88 -28.94
CA MET A 482 18.80 4.37 -30.25
C MET A 482 18.13 3.02 -30.57
N LYS A 483 18.06 2.09 -29.60
CA LYS A 483 17.50 0.74 -29.78
C LYS A 483 15.98 0.71 -29.79
N GLY A 484 15.30 1.65 -29.13
CA GLY A 484 13.85 1.85 -29.24
C GLY A 484 13.37 2.07 -30.68
N LYS A 485 14.26 2.50 -31.59
CA LYS A 485 13.99 2.70 -33.01
C LYS A 485 14.29 1.49 -33.91
N LYS A 486 14.90 0.39 -33.42
CA LYS A 486 15.26 -0.80 -34.24
C LYS A 486 14.95 -2.13 -33.52
N LYS A 487 13.90 -2.81 -33.98
CA LYS A 487 13.28 -4.02 -33.40
C LYS A 487 14.09 -5.35 -33.51
N GLY A 488 15.42 -5.34 -33.63
CA GLY A 488 16.19 -6.55 -34.01
C GLY A 488 17.42 -6.92 -33.18
N TYR A 489 17.84 -6.11 -32.21
CA TYR A 489 19.12 -6.30 -31.49
C TYR A 489 18.98 -6.84 -30.05
N ARG A 490 17.76 -6.78 -29.50
CA ARG A 490 17.49 -7.04 -28.07
C ARG A 490 17.76 -8.51 -27.70
N ASP A 491 17.44 -9.43 -28.60
CA ASP A 491 17.61 -10.87 -28.36
C ASP A 491 19.07 -11.30 -28.51
N THR A 492 19.79 -10.74 -29.49
CA THR A 492 21.20 -11.08 -29.76
C THR A 492 22.16 -10.59 -28.68
N TYR A 493 21.92 -9.41 -28.08
CA TYR A 493 22.77 -8.88 -27.00
C TYR A 493 22.65 -9.72 -25.72
N VAL A 494 21.43 -10.15 -25.37
CA VAL A 494 21.19 -11.00 -24.20
C VAL A 494 21.82 -12.37 -24.38
N GLU A 495 21.77 -12.97 -25.58
CA GLU A 495 22.49 -14.21 -25.89
C GLU A 495 24.01 -14.07 -25.77
N ILE A 496 24.57 -12.93 -26.21
CA ILE A 496 26.01 -12.65 -26.09
C ILE A 496 26.42 -12.50 -24.62
N GLN A 497 25.66 -11.77 -23.80
CA GLN A 497 25.95 -11.62 -22.37
C GLN A 497 25.82 -12.94 -21.62
N LYS A 498 24.83 -13.76 -21.96
CA LYS A 498 24.66 -15.10 -21.40
C LYS A 498 25.84 -16.02 -21.76
N GLY A 499 26.31 -15.96 -23.01
CA GLY A 499 27.50 -16.69 -23.45
C GLY A 499 28.79 -16.26 -22.75
N ILE A 500 28.98 -14.96 -22.51
CA ILE A 500 30.13 -14.45 -21.72
C ILE A 500 30.07 -14.97 -20.29
N TYR A 501 28.88 -14.91 -19.67
CA TYR A 501 28.68 -15.36 -18.30
C TYR A 501 28.95 -16.87 -18.12
N GLU A 502 28.40 -17.70 -19.01
CA GLU A 502 28.62 -19.15 -18.98
C GLU A 502 30.10 -19.50 -19.23
N ALA A 503 30.76 -18.85 -20.19
CA ALA A 503 32.17 -19.06 -20.47
C ALA A 503 33.09 -18.60 -19.33
N THR A 504 32.72 -17.55 -18.61
CA THR A 504 33.45 -17.05 -17.43
C THR A 504 33.32 -18.04 -16.27
N LYS A 505 32.13 -18.62 -16.07
CA LYS A 505 31.89 -19.68 -15.08
C LYS A 505 32.69 -20.95 -15.38
N GLU A 506 32.85 -21.28 -16.67
CA GLU A 506 33.72 -22.38 -17.14
C GLU A 506 35.22 -22.06 -17.06
N LYS A 507 35.61 -20.83 -16.67
CA LYS A 507 36.99 -20.31 -16.73
C LYS A 507 37.64 -20.45 -18.12
N ASN A 508 36.83 -20.42 -19.19
CA ASN A 508 37.29 -20.57 -20.55
C ASN A 508 37.48 -19.19 -21.22
N LEU A 509 38.71 -18.67 -21.08
CA LEU A 509 39.07 -17.32 -21.53
C LEU A 509 38.90 -17.12 -23.04
N GLU A 510 39.11 -18.17 -23.84
CA GLU A 510 39.00 -18.10 -25.30
C GLU A 510 37.55 -17.90 -25.77
N LYS A 511 36.59 -18.59 -25.11
CA LYS A 511 35.16 -18.38 -25.35
C LYS A 511 34.71 -16.98 -24.91
N VAL A 512 35.19 -16.49 -23.76
CA VAL A 512 34.90 -15.14 -23.29
C VAL A 512 35.35 -14.09 -24.32
N LEU A 513 36.59 -14.20 -24.80
CA LEU A 513 37.13 -13.29 -25.81
C LEU A 513 36.38 -13.37 -27.15
N LYS A 514 35.87 -14.54 -27.53
CA LYS A 514 35.05 -14.72 -28.74
C LYS A 514 33.73 -13.95 -28.63
N HIS A 515 33.01 -14.07 -27.52
CA HIS A 515 31.75 -13.34 -27.33
C HIS A 515 31.96 -11.84 -27.17
N LEU A 516 33.04 -11.42 -26.50
CA LEU A 516 33.43 -10.00 -26.41
C LEU A 516 33.80 -9.39 -27.76
N LYS A 517 34.46 -10.14 -28.66
CA LYS A 517 34.73 -9.68 -30.03
C LYS A 517 33.44 -9.49 -30.85
N ILE A 518 32.46 -10.37 -30.67
CA ILE A 518 31.14 -10.22 -31.31
C ILE A 518 30.42 -8.97 -30.76
N GLN A 519 30.51 -8.72 -29.45
CA GLN A 519 29.98 -7.51 -28.81
C GLN A 519 30.66 -6.23 -29.35
N ASN A 520 31.99 -6.24 -29.52
CA ASN A 520 32.75 -5.08 -30.03
C ASN A 520 32.48 -4.77 -31.50
N ASN A 521 32.22 -5.78 -32.34
CA ASN A 521 31.84 -5.55 -33.75
C ASN A 521 30.42 -4.98 -33.91
N LEU A 522 29.58 -5.06 -32.88
CA LEU A 522 28.20 -4.54 -32.87
C LEU A 522 28.12 -3.10 -32.32
N ILE A 523 29.16 -2.64 -31.61
CA ILE A 523 29.26 -1.32 -30.96
C ILE A 523 30.43 -0.56 -31.60
N LEU A 524 30.18 0.14 -32.71
CA LEU A 524 31.20 1.02 -33.31
C LEU A 524 30.64 2.44 -33.51
N SER A 525 31.02 3.36 -32.62
CA SER A 525 31.68 4.63 -32.99
C SER A 525 31.94 5.51 -31.74
N GLN A 526 33.20 5.61 -31.31
CA GLN A 526 33.97 6.86 -31.03
C GLN A 526 35.22 6.53 -30.17
N ALA A 527 35.09 5.68 -29.14
CA ALA A 527 36.20 5.32 -28.26
C ALA A 527 37.32 4.50 -28.96
N ALA A 528 36.98 3.74 -30.01
CA ALA A 528 37.96 3.03 -30.83
C ALA A 528 38.83 3.98 -31.69
N ILE A 529 38.30 5.15 -32.06
CA ILE A 529 39.03 6.16 -32.83
C ILE A 529 40.01 6.91 -31.91
N GLU A 530 39.61 7.25 -30.69
CA GLU A 530 40.51 7.89 -29.71
C GLU A 530 41.59 6.93 -29.20
N LYS A 531 41.24 5.66 -28.94
CA LYS A 531 42.23 4.66 -28.54
C LYS A 531 43.24 4.35 -29.65
N ALA A 532 42.81 4.36 -30.92
CA ALA A 532 43.71 4.23 -32.07
C ALA A 532 44.65 5.44 -32.23
N LYS A 533 44.15 6.67 -32.00
CA LYS A 533 44.98 7.89 -32.01
C LYS A 533 46.00 7.92 -30.88
N LEU A 534 45.63 7.46 -29.68
CA LEU A 534 46.55 7.34 -28.54
C LEU A 534 47.64 6.29 -28.78
N LEU A 535 47.28 5.15 -29.38
CA LEU A 535 48.24 4.11 -29.78
C LEU A 535 49.19 4.57 -30.90
N GLU A 536 48.73 5.41 -31.83
CA GLU A 536 49.61 6.02 -32.86
C GLU A 536 50.61 7.00 -32.24
N GLN A 537 50.18 7.82 -31.27
CA GLN A 537 51.06 8.76 -30.57
C GLN A 537 52.11 8.06 -29.71
N GLU A 538 51.72 6.96 -29.04
CA GLU A 538 52.63 6.13 -28.23
C GLU A 538 53.64 5.38 -29.12
N GLN A 539 53.23 4.88 -30.28
CA GLN A 539 54.14 4.26 -31.25
C GLN A 539 55.07 5.26 -31.95
N GLU A 540 54.67 6.51 -32.11
CA GLU A 540 55.53 7.57 -32.64
C GLU A 540 56.54 8.07 -31.60
N PHE A 541 56.14 8.11 -30.32
CA PHE A 541 57.05 8.34 -29.19
C PHE A 541 58.10 7.23 -29.07
N GLU A 542 57.70 5.96 -29.13
CA GLU A 542 58.64 4.83 -29.13
C GLU A 542 59.54 4.80 -30.36
N ARG A 543 59.06 5.20 -31.54
CA ARG A 543 59.89 5.35 -32.76
C ARG A 543 60.96 6.43 -32.62
N ARG A 544 60.62 7.59 -32.03
CA ARG A 544 61.59 8.67 -31.74
C ARG A 544 62.60 8.26 -30.66
N PHE A 545 62.15 7.51 -29.65
CA PHE A 545 63.01 7.00 -28.58
C PHE A 545 64.00 5.93 -29.08
N ARG A 546 63.61 5.09 -30.06
CA ARG A 546 64.48 4.09 -30.69
C ARG A 546 65.40 4.64 -31.78
N MET A 547 65.10 5.81 -32.37
CA MET A 547 66.00 6.46 -33.33
C MET A 547 67.13 7.28 -32.66
N ASN A 548 66.95 7.73 -31.41
CA ASN A 548 67.94 8.56 -30.69
C ASN A 548 68.97 7.79 -29.85
N ASN A 549 68.83 6.47 -29.68
CA ASN A 549 69.75 5.64 -28.88
C ASN A 549 70.60 4.72 -29.75
N ASN A 550 71.38 5.30 -30.66
CA ASN A 550 72.43 4.57 -31.36
C ASN A 550 73.64 5.47 -31.64
N TYR A 551 74.33 5.92 -30.58
CA TYR A 551 75.74 6.30 -30.65
C TYR A 551 76.45 6.01 -29.32
N HIS A 552 77.59 5.34 -29.43
CA HIS A 552 78.66 5.22 -28.43
C HIS A 552 79.06 6.59 -27.86
N VAL A 553 79.61 6.63 -26.64
CA VAL A 553 81.06 6.80 -26.32
C VAL A 553 81.26 6.79 -24.80
N ASP A 554 82.39 6.21 -24.40
CA ASP A 554 83.00 6.04 -23.08
C ASP A 554 83.09 7.29 -22.17
N GLY A 555 83.22 7.04 -20.86
CA GLY A 555 84.26 7.69 -20.05
C GLY A 555 83.84 8.61 -18.87
N LEU A 556 84.20 8.14 -17.66
CA LEU A 556 84.84 8.88 -16.55
C LEU A 556 84.06 9.89 -15.67
N CYS A 557 84.12 9.62 -14.35
CA CYS A 557 84.27 10.51 -13.16
C CYS A 557 83.24 11.65 -12.91
N SER A 558 82.92 12.11 -11.70
CA SER A 558 83.25 11.82 -10.29
C SER A 558 82.38 12.73 -9.38
N GLU A 559 82.33 12.41 -8.07
CA GLU A 559 82.08 13.30 -6.90
C GLU A 559 80.65 13.73 -6.45
N ASN A 560 80.32 13.26 -5.23
CA ASN A 560 79.85 13.97 -4.01
C ASN A 560 78.67 14.97 -4.06
N ASP A 561 77.62 14.76 -3.26
CA ASP A 561 77.53 15.32 -1.89
C ASP A 561 76.22 14.96 -1.15
N GLU A 562 76.34 14.90 0.17
CA GLU A 562 75.43 14.39 1.20
C GLU A 562 74.52 15.46 1.88
N CYS A 563 73.46 14.97 2.55
CA CYS A 563 73.00 15.33 3.91
C CYS A 563 72.55 16.76 4.32
N ASN A 564 71.33 16.88 4.90
CA ASN A 564 71.04 17.18 6.33
C ASN A 564 69.79 18.07 6.65
N TYR A 565 68.93 17.54 7.54
CA TYR A 565 68.31 18.08 8.78
C TYR A 565 67.65 19.49 8.86
N GLU A 566 66.40 19.56 9.40
CA GLU A 566 65.99 20.10 10.75
C GLU A 566 64.61 20.80 10.88
N TYR A 567 63.95 20.51 12.03
CA TYR A 567 62.99 21.23 12.92
C TYR A 567 61.50 21.58 12.59
N ASP A 568 60.61 21.01 13.45
CA ASP A 568 59.50 21.55 14.28
C ASP A 568 58.40 22.49 13.73
N GLU A 569 57.12 22.22 14.04
CA GLU A 569 56.43 22.66 15.29
C GLU A 569 54.92 22.28 15.31
N TYR A 570 54.40 21.98 16.51
CA TYR A 570 52.99 21.70 16.84
C TYR A 570 52.20 22.99 17.12
N VAL A 571 50.91 23.07 16.76
CA VAL A 571 49.91 23.88 17.49
C VAL A 571 48.55 23.17 17.56
N ASN A 572 48.12 22.86 18.78
CA ASN A 572 46.74 22.56 19.21
C ASN A 572 46.24 23.74 20.04
N PHE A 573 44.95 24.10 19.99
CA PHE A 573 44.23 24.67 21.15
C PHE A 573 42.70 24.48 21.07
N GLU A 574 42.11 24.33 22.26
CA GLU A 574 40.79 23.78 22.62
C GLU A 574 39.62 24.79 22.76
N PHE A 575 38.42 24.21 22.75
CA PHE A 575 37.12 24.49 23.43
C PHE A 575 36.74 25.82 24.14
N HIS A 576 35.52 26.27 23.77
CA HIS A 576 34.35 26.84 24.48
C HIS A 576 34.34 28.14 25.35
N GLU A 577 33.21 28.85 25.11
CA GLU A 577 32.35 29.73 25.93
C GLU A 577 32.75 31.20 26.22
N LYS A 578 31.95 32.11 25.63
CA LYS A 578 31.09 33.04 26.38
C LYS A 578 29.84 33.41 25.58
#